data_AF-A0A4U8YIZ0-F1
#
_entry.id   AF-A0A4U8YIZ0-F1
#
_cell.length_a   1.000
_cell.length_b   1.000
_cell.length_c   1.000
_cell.angle_alpha   90.00
_cell.angle_beta   90.00
_cell.angle_gamma   90.00
#
_symmetry.space_group_name_H-M   'P 1'
#
loop_
_entity.id
_entity.type
_entity.pdbx_description
1 polymer ?
#
loop_
_entity_poly.entity_id
_entity_poly.type
_entity_poly.pdbx_seq_one_letter_code
_entity_poly.pdbx_strand_id
1 'polypeptide(L)'
;MDIRPYRPFYKAINVKKGVCNMSKMCEICGKKPMVGNNVSHAHNVNKRRFNPNLQNVRALKNGTVKKMTVCTSCIKSGNVIKAAK
;
A
#
# COMPACT_ATOMS: atom_id res chain seq x y z
N MET A 1 17.18 1.41 -49.77
CA MET A 1 17.71 1.57 -48.39
C MET A 1 16.62 2.23 -47.58
N ASP A 2 15.52 1.51 -47.34
CA ASP A 2 14.32 2.03 -46.70
C ASP A 2 14.36 1.73 -45.21
N ILE A 3 14.81 2.71 -44.45
CA ILE A 3 14.83 2.67 -42.99
C ILE A 3 13.37 2.78 -42.53
N ARG A 4 12.72 1.62 -42.32
CA ARG A 4 11.41 1.59 -41.66
C ARG A 4 11.57 2.13 -40.23
N PRO A 5 10.89 3.24 -39.86
CA PRO A 5 11.00 3.78 -38.51
C PRO A 5 10.34 2.80 -37.54
N TYR A 6 11.08 2.34 -36.54
CA TYR A 6 10.53 1.58 -35.42
C TYR A 6 9.48 2.43 -34.72
N ARG A 7 8.19 2.09 -34.90
CA ARG A 7 7.10 2.64 -34.09
C ARG A 7 7.26 2.12 -32.66
N PRO A 8 7.53 2.98 -31.68
CA PRO A 8 7.70 2.51 -30.31
C PRO A 8 6.33 2.12 -29.74
N PHE A 9 6.24 0.88 -29.27
CA PHE A 9 5.04 0.21 -28.78
C PHE A 9 4.63 0.69 -27.38
N TYR A 10 4.88 1.95 -26.99
CA TYR A 10 4.32 2.44 -25.74
C TYR A 10 2.86 2.84 -25.98
N LYS A 11 1.97 1.88 -25.74
CA LYS A 11 0.57 2.20 -25.41
C LYS A 11 0.60 3.31 -24.37
N ALA A 12 -0.04 4.43 -24.69
CA ALA A 12 -0.37 5.47 -23.73
C ALA A 12 -1.19 4.84 -22.61
N ILE A 13 -0.51 4.43 -21.54
CA ILE A 13 -1.17 4.06 -20.30
C ILE A 13 -1.73 5.38 -19.79
N ASN A 14 -3.05 5.47 -19.75
CA ASN A 14 -3.77 6.59 -19.17
C ASN A 14 -3.40 6.62 -17.68
N VAL A 15 -2.34 7.35 -17.31
CA VAL A 15 -1.86 7.52 -15.93
C VAL A 15 -2.89 8.38 -15.20
N LYS A 16 -4.01 7.76 -14.84
CA LYS A 16 -4.96 8.33 -13.91
C LYS A 16 -4.31 8.33 -12.54
N LYS A 17 -3.81 9.51 -12.19
CA LYS A 17 -3.55 10.06 -10.86
C LYS A 17 -2.41 9.40 -10.08
N GLY A 18 -1.42 10.24 -9.78
CA GLY A 18 -0.34 9.92 -8.86
C GLY A 18 -0.85 9.37 -7.54
N VAL A 19 -0.52 8.11 -7.30
CA VAL A 19 -0.27 7.58 -5.97
C VAL A 19 0.99 6.74 -6.12
N CYS A 20 2.06 7.16 -5.46
CA CYS A 20 3.23 6.32 -5.22
C CYS A 20 2.81 5.16 -4.30
N ASN A 21 2.12 4.19 -4.90
CA ASN A 21 1.44 3.06 -4.28
C ASN A 21 2.40 1.98 -3.75
N MET A 22 3.69 2.29 -3.64
CA MET A 22 4.73 1.42 -3.08
C MET A 22 4.92 1.63 -1.57
N SER A 23 4.16 2.54 -0.97
CA SER A 23 4.25 2.82 0.46
C SER A 23 3.28 1.89 1.21
N LYS A 24 3.80 1.04 2.09
CA LYS A 24 3.03 0.23 3.06
C LYS A 24 2.24 1.16 4.00
N MET A 25 1.15 1.72 3.49
CA MET A 25 0.29 2.68 4.18
C MET A 25 -1.15 2.18 4.17
N CYS A 26 -1.82 2.39 5.29
CA CYS A 26 -3.24 2.11 5.45
C CYS A 26 -4.07 3.16 4.69
N GLU A 27 -4.95 2.73 3.78
CA GLU A 27 -5.77 3.63 2.95
C GLU A 27 -6.87 4.39 3.73
N ILE A 28 -7.13 3.99 4.97
CA ILE A 28 -8.21 4.54 5.82
C ILE A 28 -7.63 5.44 6.90
N CYS A 29 -6.66 4.90 7.63
CA CYS A 29 -6.08 5.50 8.81
C CYS A 29 -4.76 6.22 8.53
N GLY A 30 -4.20 6.06 7.33
CA GLY A 30 -2.93 6.68 6.95
C GLY A 30 -1.72 6.24 7.78
N LYS A 31 -1.80 5.12 8.51
CA LYS A 31 -0.67 4.60 9.29
C LYS A 31 0.51 4.31 8.36
N LYS A 32 1.67 4.89 8.69
CA LYS A 32 2.94 4.75 7.98
C LYS A 32 3.92 3.92 8.81
N PRO A 33 4.93 3.29 8.18
CA PRO A 33 5.99 2.65 8.91
C PRO A 33 6.76 3.69 9.73
N MET A 34 7.03 3.35 10.99
CA MET A 34 7.81 4.20 11.91
C MET A 34 9.24 3.68 11.98
N VAL A 35 10.21 4.57 12.15
CA VAL A 35 11.61 4.20 12.37
C VAL A 35 11.89 4.22 13.86
N GLY A 36 12.64 3.23 14.34
CA GLY A 36 13.20 3.28 15.70
C GLY A 36 14.37 2.31 15.82
N ASN A 37 14.72 1.94 17.04
CA ASN A 37 15.92 1.14 17.30
C ASN A 37 15.58 -0.25 17.85
N ASN A 38 16.49 -1.19 17.61
CA ASN A 38 16.63 -2.42 18.36
C ASN A 38 17.73 -2.19 19.39
N VAL A 39 17.40 -2.26 20.67
CA VAL A 39 18.35 -2.07 21.78
C VAL A 39 18.56 -3.44 22.42
N SER A 40 19.80 -3.95 22.39
CA SER A 40 20.14 -5.18 23.08
C SER A 40 20.33 -4.96 24.58
N HIS A 41 20.42 -6.04 25.34
CA HIS A 41 20.72 -5.97 26.78
C HIS A 41 22.07 -5.28 27.07
N ALA A 42 23.04 -5.41 26.16
CA ALA A 42 24.33 -4.71 26.22
C ALA A 42 24.27 -3.27 25.66
N HIS A 43 23.08 -2.71 25.42
CA HIS A 43 22.89 -1.37 24.83
C HIS A 43 23.44 -1.17 23.41
N ASN A 44 23.62 -2.24 22.63
CA ASN A 44 23.95 -2.10 21.21
C ASN A 44 22.69 -1.65 20.45
N VAL A 45 22.78 -0.52 19.73
CA VAL A 45 21.65 0.14 19.08
C VAL A 45 21.72 -0.06 17.57
N ASN A 46 20.82 -0.87 17.01
CA ASN A 46 20.66 -1.06 15.57
C ASN A 46 19.37 -0.40 15.07
N LYS A 47 19.40 0.30 13.94
CA LYS A 47 18.19 0.90 13.34
C LYS A 47 17.24 -0.18 12.83
N ARG A 48 15.94 -0.06 13.11
CA ARG A 48 14.88 -0.92 12.57
C ARG A 48 13.66 -0.12 12.11
N ARG A 49 12.82 -0.76 11.29
CA ARG A 49 11.53 -0.21 10.85
C ARG A 49 10.39 -1.00 11.47
N PHE A 50 9.41 -0.29 12.03
CA PHE A 50 8.15 -0.81 12.52
C PHE A 50 7.10 -0.70 11.41
N ASN A 51 6.82 -1.80 10.73
CA ASN A 51 5.79 -1.83 9.72
C ASN A 51 4.42 -2.08 10.39
N PRO A 52 3.37 -1.29 10.08
CA PRO A 52 2.02 -1.63 10.50
C PRO A 52 1.60 -2.98 9.89
N ASN A 53 0.82 -3.77 10.63
CA ASN A 53 0.25 -5.01 10.12
C ASN A 53 -0.89 -4.66 9.14
N LEU A 54 -0.54 -4.56 7.87
CA LEU A 54 -1.44 -4.25 6.77
C LEU A 54 -1.91 -5.55 6.10
N GLN A 55 -3.19 -5.59 5.80
CA GLN A 55 -3.87 -6.75 5.21
C GLN A 55 -4.64 -6.30 3.97
N ASN A 56 -4.58 -7.12 2.93
CA ASN A 56 -5.30 -6.87 1.69
C ASN A 56 -6.71 -7.45 1.82
N VAL A 57 -7.72 -6.59 1.88
CA VAL A 57 -9.12 -7.00 2.08
C VAL A 57 -10.01 -6.47 0.96
N ARG A 58 -11.05 -7.24 0.62
CA ARG A 58 -12.14 -6.77 -0.24
C ARG A 58 -13.12 -5.99 0.64
N ALA A 59 -13.21 -4.70 0.39
CA ALA A 59 -14.01 -3.78 1.19
C ALA A 59 -15.00 -3.03 0.31
N LEU A 60 -16.19 -2.79 0.85
CA LEU A 60 -17.20 -1.95 0.25
C LEU A 60 -16.88 -0.48 0.58
N LYS A 61 -16.40 0.28 -0.42
CA LYS A 61 -16.16 1.72 -0.29
C LYS A 61 -16.92 2.45 -1.39
N ASN A 62 -17.77 3.40 -1.00
CA ASN A 62 -18.59 4.22 -1.90
C ASN A 62 -19.43 3.37 -2.88
N GLY A 63 -20.09 2.31 -2.37
CA GLY A 63 -20.95 1.43 -3.19
C GLY A 63 -20.21 0.46 -4.13
N THR A 64 -18.87 0.51 -4.18
CA THR A 64 -18.06 -0.40 -5.02
C THR A 64 -17.22 -1.34 -4.16
N VAL A 65 -17.16 -2.62 -4.53
CA VAL A 65 -16.24 -3.58 -3.91
C VAL A 65 -14.86 -3.35 -4.50
N LYS A 66 -13.91 -2.89 -3.67
CA LYS A 66 -12.51 -2.71 -4.06
C LYS A 66 -11.59 -3.50 -3.15
N LYS A 67 -10.45 -3.94 -3.70
CA LYS A 67 -9.35 -4.46 -2.89
C LYS A 67 -8.60 -3.25 -2.33
N MET A 68 -8.47 -3.18 -1.02
CA MET A 68 -7.78 -2.08 -0.32
C MET A 68 -6.79 -2.64 0.69
N THR A 69 -5.70 -1.90 0.89
CA THR A 69 -4.69 -2.20 1.92
C THR A 69 -5.11 -1.54 3.24
N VAL A 70 -5.48 -2.36 4.22
CA VAL A 70 -6.09 -1.91 5.46
C VAL A 70 -5.31 -2.40 6.67
N CYS A 71 -5.23 -1.57 7.71
CA CYS A 71 -4.58 -1.94 8.95
C CYS A 71 -5.43 -2.92 9.79
N THR A 72 -4.81 -3.85 10.52
CA THR A 72 -5.56 -4.77 11.39
C THR A 72 -6.40 -4.06 12.46
N SER A 73 -5.96 -2.92 12.99
CA SER A 73 -6.77 -2.17 13.95
C SER A 73 -8.05 -1.59 13.33
N CYS A 74 -8.00 -1.24 12.04
CA CYS A 74 -9.13 -0.70 11.28
C CYS A 74 -10.17 -1.80 10.99
N ILE A 75 -9.69 -3.02 10.76
CA ILE A 75 -10.52 -4.21 10.60
C ILE A 75 -11.18 -4.55 11.94
N LYS A 76 -10.41 -4.48 13.04
CA LYS A 76 -10.90 -4.75 14.39
C LYS A 76 -11.95 -3.72 14.84
N SER A 77 -11.76 -2.45 14.51
CA SER A 77 -12.66 -1.37 14.90
C SER A 77 -13.94 -1.28 14.08
N GLY A 78 -14.13 -2.14 13.07
CA GLY A 78 -15.35 -2.13 12.24
C GLY A 78 -15.43 -0.96 11.25
N ASN A 79 -14.37 -0.16 11.10
CA ASN A 79 -14.31 0.95 10.13
C ASN A 79 -14.32 0.47 8.66
N VAL A 80 -14.33 -0.85 8.44
CA VAL A 80 -14.33 -1.49 7.13
C VAL A 80 -15.40 -2.55 7.06
N ILE A 81 -16.38 -2.34 6.17
CA ILE A 81 -17.34 -3.36 5.80
C ILE A 81 -16.65 -4.30 4.82
N LYS A 82 -16.33 -5.51 5.28
CA LYS A 82 -15.85 -6.58 4.41
C LYS A 82 -16.99 -6.93 3.45
N ALA A 83 -16.68 -7.07 2.17
CA ALA A 83 -17.63 -7.68 1.26
C ALA A 83 -17.83 -9.14 1.73
N ALA A 84 -19.06 -9.52 2.05
CA ALA A 84 -19.40 -10.93 2.30
C ALA A 84 -19.00 -11.74 1.05
N LYS A 85 -18.43 -12.92 1.29
CA LYS A 85 -18.02 -13.83 0.20
C LYS A 85 -19.26 -14.43 -0.44
#